data_AF-A0A7N0TL50-F1
#
_entry.id   AF-A0A7N0TL50-F1
#
_cell.length_a   1.000
_cell.length_b   1.000
_cell.length_c   1.000
_cell.angle_alpha   90.00
_cell.angle_beta   90.00
_cell.angle_gamma   90.00
#
_symmetry.space_group_name_H-M   'P 1'
#
loop_
_entity.id
_entity.type
_entity.pdbx_description
1 polymer ?
#
loop_
_entity_poly.entity_id
_entity_poly.type
_entity_poly.pdbx_seq_one_letter_code
_entity_poly.pdbx_strand_id
1 'polypeptide(L)'
;MGSKKRKAAEEVVANGARKLDDEEAEEVEVDNEAVIEASAVLSSFNSHFGYSMSKTEAESLEQLSRKERRYGWPLPAFGKSTLKWVGTEEWPLEASEDFSATRGIKSKLLKHWLDIMKTSEASDFDSSGHGSFLSLCNTYQNILHQNKKPFYVKGSHEDSSIMDAYIMHSLNHVLKTRDVITKNDAKLAKHQGSATEDILSNERYLDHSFTRPKVLILLPLASIAFRVIRRLIQLTPPNQKVNVEHMDRFSNEFGAGIVEEEEEKTSSLQKCNDSNSKSSKPSDFRALFDGNNNDHFMMGIKFTRKSIRLYSDFYSSDMIIASPLGLITKIGEAEDDKEKDVDYLSSIEILVIDHADVMAMQNWSHVKSVVEKMNQMPTKQHGTDVMRIKQWYLDGLSKYYRQTIVLGFYLTPDMNALFNHQCFSYQGKVKLDCEYKGVLHKILLQVRQIYERFDAESILVVDDARFKYFTDKVFPKIRDTVQGGIMIFMSSYLEFVRIRNFLKSQDASFCLLGE
;
A
#
# COMPACT_ATOMS: atom_id res chain seq x y z
N MET A 1 70.84 7.02 -27.98
CA MET A 1 70.06 8.25 -27.72
C MET A 1 69.33 8.63 -28.99
N GLY A 2 68.02 8.68 -29.11
CA GLY A 2 66.95 8.36 -28.16
C GLY A 2 65.73 7.91 -28.96
N SER A 3 65.51 6.60 -28.99
CA SER A 3 64.28 5.97 -29.47
C SER A 3 63.18 6.16 -28.43
N LYS A 4 62.53 7.33 -28.46
CA LYS A 4 61.34 7.66 -27.67
C LYS A 4 60.47 8.60 -28.51
N LYS A 5 59.44 8.06 -29.16
CA LYS A 5 58.17 8.69 -29.61
C LYS A 5 57.61 7.92 -30.80
N ARG A 6 57.11 6.71 -30.53
CA ARG A 6 56.21 5.89 -31.38
C ARG A 6 55.89 4.60 -30.61
N LYS A 7 55.23 4.78 -29.46
CA LYS A 7 54.65 3.74 -28.59
C LYS A 7 53.85 4.47 -27.51
N ALA A 8 52.70 5.02 -27.92
CA ALA A 8 51.70 5.65 -27.05
C ALA A 8 50.46 5.93 -27.90
N ALA A 9 49.82 4.87 -28.43
CA ALA A 9 48.52 4.95 -29.09
C ALA A 9 47.76 3.61 -29.17
N GLU A 10 48.30 2.50 -28.63
CA GLU A 10 47.61 1.20 -28.58
C GLU A 10 47.88 0.56 -27.22
N GLU A 11 47.32 1.12 -26.14
CA GLU A 11 47.19 0.44 -24.84
C GLU A 11 46.23 1.21 -23.91
N VAL A 12 44.97 1.39 -24.33
CA VAL A 12 43.87 1.77 -23.42
C VAL A 12 42.58 1.07 -23.89
N VAL A 13 42.62 -0.25 -23.96
CA VAL A 13 41.44 -1.11 -24.09
C VAL A 13 41.66 -2.27 -23.13
N ALA A 14 41.27 -2.07 -21.86
CA ALA A 14 41.01 -3.09 -20.83
C ALA A 14 41.19 -2.44 -19.45
N ASN A 15 40.17 -1.71 -18.97
CA ASN A 15 39.90 -1.57 -17.54
C ASN A 15 38.54 -0.88 -17.37
N GLY A 16 37.51 -1.71 -17.47
CA GLY A 16 36.13 -1.39 -17.14
C GLY A 16 35.45 -2.66 -16.65
N ALA A 17 36.15 -3.45 -15.83
CA ALA A 17 35.57 -4.59 -15.14
C ALA A 17 34.56 -4.05 -14.13
N ARG A 18 33.29 -4.37 -14.40
CA ARG A 18 32.18 -4.25 -13.45
C ARG A 18 32.61 -4.86 -12.12
N LYS A 19 32.59 -4.07 -11.05
CA LYS A 19 32.49 -4.58 -9.69
C LYS A 19 31.14 -5.29 -9.59
N LEU A 20 31.15 -6.58 -9.89
CA LEU A 20 30.14 -7.51 -9.44
C LEU A 20 30.44 -7.77 -7.96
N ASP A 21 29.40 -7.71 -7.13
CA ASP A 21 29.44 -8.02 -5.71
C ASP A 21 29.77 -9.52 -5.54
N ASP A 22 31.06 -9.85 -5.53
CA ASP A 22 31.58 -11.13 -5.05
C ASP A 22 31.61 -11.11 -3.51
N GLU A 23 30.44 -11.22 -2.90
CA GLU A 23 30.26 -11.68 -1.52
C GLU A 23 29.14 -12.74 -1.46
N GLU A 24 29.22 -13.76 -2.33
CA GLU A 24 28.44 -14.99 -2.16
C GLU A 24 29.35 -16.22 -2.30
N ALA A 25 30.21 -16.43 -1.31
CA ALA A 25 30.77 -17.74 -1.01
C ALA A 25 31.06 -17.84 0.50
N GLU A 26 30.78 -19.02 1.07
CA GLU A 26 31.09 -19.45 2.44
C GLU A 26 30.12 -19.05 3.55
N GLU A 27 29.07 -19.87 3.74
CA GLU A 27 29.03 -20.95 4.76
C GLU A 27 27.61 -21.52 4.73
N VAL A 28 27.48 -22.74 4.22
CA VAL A 28 26.24 -23.51 4.30
C VAL A 28 26.23 -24.16 5.67
N GLU A 29 25.57 -23.54 6.65
CA GLU A 29 25.07 -24.29 7.79
C GLU A 29 24.01 -25.27 7.25
N VAL A 30 24.44 -26.51 7.08
CA VAL A 30 23.56 -27.65 6.89
C VAL A 30 22.83 -27.86 8.21
N ASP A 31 21.71 -27.16 8.39
CA ASP A 31 20.72 -27.56 9.39
C ASP A 31 20.22 -28.95 8.97
N ASN A 32 20.71 -29.96 9.69
CA ASN A 32 20.18 -31.31 9.70
C ASN A 32 18.74 -31.27 10.28
N GLU A 33 17.79 -30.75 9.53
CA GLU A 33 16.37 -31.11 9.69
C GLU A 33 16.20 -32.51 9.13
N ALA A 34 16.43 -33.50 9.99
CA ALA A 34 16.00 -34.87 9.78
C ALA A 34 14.52 -34.87 9.38
N VAL A 35 14.27 -35.29 8.13
CA VAL A 35 13.09 -36.01 7.63
C VAL A 35 11.84 -35.86 8.53
N ILE A 36 11.14 -34.74 8.38
CA ILE A 36 9.69 -34.72 8.56
C ILE A 36 9.11 -34.67 7.15
N GLU A 37 8.99 -35.85 6.54
CA GLU A 37 8.13 -36.04 5.38
C GLU A 37 6.69 -35.64 5.74
N ALA A 38 6.17 -34.68 4.97
CA ALA A 38 4.78 -34.54 4.57
C ALA A 38 3.68 -34.71 5.65
N SER A 39 3.29 -33.58 6.24
CA SER A 39 1.86 -33.24 6.25
C SER A 39 1.67 -32.03 5.34
N ALA A 40 1.11 -32.29 4.16
CA ALA A 40 0.81 -31.30 3.14
C ALA A 40 -0.37 -30.42 3.57
N VAL A 41 -0.10 -29.38 4.36
CA VAL A 41 -0.98 -28.21 4.40
C VAL A 41 -0.34 -27.18 3.47
N LEU A 42 -0.81 -27.11 2.22
CA LEU A 42 -0.36 -26.10 1.25
C LEU A 42 -0.50 -24.72 1.91
N SER A 43 0.61 -23.99 2.09
CA SER A 43 0.51 -22.61 2.57
C SER A 43 -0.34 -21.80 1.59
N SER A 44 -1.21 -20.90 2.07
CA SER A 44 -2.12 -20.10 1.22
C SER A 44 -1.37 -19.37 0.09
N PHE A 45 -0.13 -18.95 0.36
CA PHE A 45 0.79 -18.39 -0.63
C PHE A 45 1.07 -19.34 -1.81
N ASN A 46 1.43 -20.61 -1.54
CA ASN A 46 1.73 -21.58 -2.60
C ASN A 46 0.47 -21.95 -3.39
N SER A 47 -0.68 -22.08 -2.70
CA SER A 47 -1.96 -22.35 -3.35
C SER A 47 -2.36 -21.18 -4.26
N HIS A 48 -2.17 -19.94 -3.78
CA HIS A 48 -2.52 -18.76 -4.54
C HIS A 48 -1.64 -18.61 -5.79
N PHE A 49 -0.32 -18.54 -5.63
CA PHE A 49 0.58 -18.29 -6.76
C PHE A 49 0.88 -19.51 -7.63
N GLY A 50 0.48 -20.71 -7.19
CA GLY A 50 0.53 -21.95 -7.97
C GLY A 50 -0.75 -22.23 -8.77
N TYR A 51 -1.83 -21.48 -8.56
CA TYR A 51 -3.07 -21.64 -9.31
C TYR A 51 -2.90 -21.13 -10.75
N SER A 52 -3.30 -21.93 -11.73
CA SER A 52 -3.27 -21.56 -13.14
C SER A 52 -4.68 -21.21 -13.62
N MET A 53 -4.94 -19.91 -13.76
CA MET A 53 -6.21 -19.39 -14.25
C MET A 53 -6.31 -19.53 -15.78
N SER A 54 -7.48 -19.93 -16.26
CA SER A 54 -7.82 -19.94 -17.70
C SER A 54 -8.24 -18.55 -18.21
N LYS A 55 -8.04 -18.29 -19.51
CA LYS A 55 -8.47 -17.03 -20.16
C LYS A 55 -10.00 -16.83 -20.07
N THR A 56 -10.77 -17.91 -20.10
CA THR A 56 -12.24 -17.90 -19.96
C THR A 56 -12.70 -17.46 -18.56
N GLU A 57 -11.98 -17.86 -17.50
CA GLU A 57 -12.25 -17.39 -16.14
C GLU A 57 -11.94 -15.90 -15.99
N ALA A 58 -10.84 -15.44 -16.59
CA ALA A 58 -10.47 -14.01 -16.60
C ALA A 58 -11.54 -13.15 -17.28
N GLU A 59 -12.01 -13.56 -18.47
CA GLU A 59 -13.11 -12.89 -19.18
C GLU A 59 -14.41 -12.88 -18.37
N SER A 60 -14.72 -13.99 -17.70
CA SER A 60 -15.89 -14.10 -16.82
C SER A 60 -15.79 -13.12 -15.63
N LEU A 61 -14.62 -13.00 -15.01
CA LEU A 61 -14.37 -12.07 -13.91
C LEU A 61 -14.50 -10.60 -14.34
N GLU A 62 -14.06 -10.26 -15.56
CA GLU A 62 -14.27 -8.93 -16.14
C GLU A 62 -15.75 -8.66 -16.39
N GLN A 63 -16.48 -9.59 -16.98
CA GLN A 63 -17.92 -9.44 -17.21
C GLN A 63 -18.69 -9.28 -15.89
N LEU A 64 -18.31 -10.04 -14.86
CA LEU A 64 -18.88 -9.92 -13.51
C LEU A 64 -18.53 -8.60 -12.81
N SER A 65 -17.44 -7.94 -13.19
CA SER A 65 -17.12 -6.59 -12.67
C SER A 65 -18.00 -5.48 -13.28
N ARG A 66 -18.58 -5.74 -14.46
CA ARG A 66 -19.50 -4.84 -15.17
C ARG A 66 -20.95 -5.00 -14.72
N LYS A 67 -21.27 -6.06 -13.97
CA LYS A 67 -22.59 -6.32 -13.37
C LYS A 67 -22.53 -6.09 -11.86
N GLU A 68 -23.66 -5.79 -11.22
CA GLU A 68 -23.73 -5.70 -9.76
C GLU A 68 -23.37 -7.07 -9.14
N ARG A 69 -22.21 -7.15 -8.47
CA ARG A 69 -21.83 -8.33 -7.71
C ARG A 69 -22.74 -8.46 -6.48
N ARG A 70 -23.33 -9.63 -6.29
CA ARG A 70 -24.08 -9.95 -5.08
C ARG A 70 -23.11 -10.35 -3.98
N TYR A 71 -23.00 -9.52 -2.95
CA TYR A 71 -22.31 -9.84 -1.72
C TYR A 71 -23.27 -10.69 -0.87
N GLY A 72 -22.93 -11.97 -0.67
CA GLY A 72 -23.90 -12.97 -0.20
C GLY A 72 -23.79 -13.35 1.27
N TRP A 73 -22.57 -13.31 1.83
CA TRP A 73 -22.29 -14.03 3.07
C TRP A 73 -21.76 -13.12 4.18
N PRO A 74 -22.49 -12.93 5.30
CA PRO A 74 -22.03 -12.14 6.43
C PRO A 74 -21.14 -12.96 7.38
N LEU A 75 -19.90 -12.52 7.58
CA LEU A 75 -19.01 -12.97 8.66
C LEU A 75 -19.00 -11.88 9.75
N PRO A 76 -19.23 -12.20 11.04
CA PRO A 76 -19.16 -11.19 12.10
C PRO A 76 -17.74 -10.61 12.18
N ALA A 77 -17.60 -9.28 12.15
CA ALA A 77 -16.30 -8.67 12.40
C ALA A 77 -15.96 -8.80 13.90
N PHE A 78 -14.73 -9.22 14.19
CA PHE A 78 -14.30 -9.53 15.55
C PHE A 78 -14.48 -8.32 16.48
N GLY A 79 -15.08 -8.55 17.66
CA GLY A 79 -15.18 -7.56 18.73
C GLY A 79 -16.24 -6.45 18.58
N LYS A 80 -17.01 -6.38 17.48
CA LYS A 80 -18.07 -5.36 17.29
C LYS A 80 -19.31 -5.95 16.61
N SER A 81 -20.42 -6.07 17.35
CA SER A 81 -21.69 -6.64 16.87
C SER A 81 -22.37 -5.89 15.72
N THR A 82 -21.94 -4.66 15.43
CA THR A 82 -22.49 -3.79 14.37
C THR A 82 -21.71 -3.86 13.06
N LEU A 83 -20.66 -4.69 12.98
CA LEU A 83 -19.79 -4.79 11.81
C LEU A 83 -19.84 -6.21 11.25
N LYS A 84 -20.04 -6.32 9.94
CA LYS A 84 -20.09 -7.60 9.25
C LYS A 84 -19.21 -7.54 8.01
N TRP A 85 -18.30 -8.49 7.87
CA TRP A 85 -17.60 -8.72 6.61
C TRP A 85 -18.55 -9.39 5.63
N VAL A 86 -18.61 -8.92 4.39
CA VAL A 86 -19.43 -9.51 3.34
C VAL A 86 -18.55 -9.86 2.14
N GLY A 87 -18.56 -11.13 1.75
CA GLY A 87 -17.74 -11.69 0.67
C GLY A 87 -18.51 -11.93 -0.63
N THR A 88 -17.79 -12.01 -1.76
CA THR A 88 -18.34 -12.40 -3.07
C THR A 88 -18.33 -13.90 -3.34
N GLU A 89 -17.40 -14.64 -2.74
CA GLU A 89 -17.32 -16.11 -2.84
C GLU A 89 -17.76 -16.73 -1.51
N GLU A 90 -18.16 -18.00 -1.54
CA GLU A 90 -18.40 -18.75 -0.30
C GLU A 90 -17.11 -18.74 0.52
N TRP A 91 -17.21 -18.22 1.74
CA TRP A 91 -16.16 -18.39 2.73
C TRP A 91 -15.92 -19.89 2.88
N PRO A 92 -14.68 -20.40 2.84
CA PRO A 92 -14.44 -21.83 2.98
C PRO A 92 -15.14 -22.33 4.25
N LEU A 93 -16.17 -23.16 4.11
CA LEU A 93 -17.02 -23.60 5.23
C LEU A 93 -16.26 -24.46 6.24
N GLU A 94 -15.05 -24.91 5.92
CA GLU A 94 -14.11 -25.57 6.85
C GLU A 94 -13.43 -24.58 7.85
N ALA A 95 -13.71 -23.29 7.75
CA ALA A 95 -12.97 -22.22 8.44
C ALA A 95 -13.60 -21.72 9.76
N SER A 96 -14.59 -22.42 10.34
CA SER A 96 -15.29 -21.94 11.54
C SER A 96 -14.68 -22.36 12.88
N GLU A 97 -13.77 -23.34 12.93
CA GLU A 97 -13.26 -23.84 14.22
C GLU A 97 -11.72 -23.86 14.37
N ASP A 98 -10.96 -23.65 13.29
CA ASP A 98 -9.52 -23.97 13.26
C ASP A 98 -8.61 -22.91 12.59
N PHE A 99 -9.02 -21.64 12.59
CA PHE A 99 -8.18 -20.54 12.12
C PHE A 99 -7.19 -20.08 13.20
N SER A 100 -6.09 -20.82 13.37
CA SER A 100 -4.94 -20.19 14.01
C SER A 100 -4.46 -19.09 13.04
N ALA A 101 -4.50 -17.83 13.46
CA ALA A 101 -4.05 -16.67 12.67
C ALA A 101 -2.57 -16.77 12.22
N THR A 102 -1.90 -17.82 12.68
CA THR A 102 -0.53 -18.24 12.46
C THR A 102 -0.34 -19.13 11.22
N ARG A 103 -1.40 -19.71 10.63
CA ARG A 103 -1.29 -20.60 9.46
C ARG A 103 -0.70 -19.84 8.27
N GLY A 104 0.42 -20.35 7.75
CA GLY A 104 1.10 -19.78 6.59
C GLY A 104 2.01 -18.58 6.88
N ILE A 105 2.24 -18.20 8.14
CA ILE A 105 3.27 -17.20 8.49
C ILE A 105 4.59 -17.93 8.74
N LYS A 106 5.72 -17.37 8.29
CA LYS A 106 7.04 -17.91 8.64
C LYS A 106 7.21 -17.99 10.17
N SER A 107 7.61 -19.14 10.67
CA SER A 107 7.73 -19.41 12.12
C SER A 107 8.63 -18.40 12.85
N LYS A 108 9.77 -18.02 12.26
CA LYS A 108 10.69 -17.01 12.82
C LYS A 108 10.03 -15.62 12.92
N LEU A 109 9.29 -15.24 11.88
CA LEU A 109 8.57 -13.96 11.81
C LEU A 109 7.43 -13.93 12.84
N LEU A 110 6.68 -15.02 12.94
CA LEU A 110 5.60 -15.17 13.91
C LEU A 110 6.11 -15.14 15.37
N LYS A 111 7.21 -15.86 15.68
CA LYS A 111 7.82 -15.86 17.02
C LYS A 111 8.22 -14.45 17.43
N HIS A 112 8.97 -13.75 16.58
CA HIS A 112 9.40 -12.37 16.83
C HIS A 112 8.20 -11.44 17.07
N TRP A 113 7.14 -11.60 16.29
CA TRP A 113 5.95 -10.77 16.45
C TRP A 113 5.21 -11.06 17.77
N LEU A 114 5.03 -12.33 18.13
CA LEU A 114 4.44 -12.69 19.43
C LEU A 114 5.26 -12.11 20.59
N ASP A 115 6.58 -12.03 20.46
CA ASP A 115 7.45 -11.44 21.49
C ASP A 115 7.29 -9.92 21.58
N ILE A 116 7.20 -9.21 20.45
CA ILE A 116 6.85 -7.77 20.42
C ILE A 116 5.49 -7.52 21.09
N MET A 117 4.50 -8.38 20.83
CA MET A 117 3.17 -8.22 21.40
C MET A 117 3.15 -8.46 22.91
N LYS A 118 3.90 -9.45 23.42
CA LYS A 118 4.06 -9.70 24.86
C LYS A 118 4.71 -8.52 25.59
N THR A 119 5.67 -7.85 24.96
CA THR A 119 6.31 -6.66 25.54
C THR A 119 5.38 -5.43 25.55
N SER A 120 4.29 -5.45 24.80
CA SER A 120 3.39 -4.32 24.58
C SER A 120 2.07 -4.44 25.37
N GLU A 121 2.05 -4.97 26.61
CA GLU A 121 0.85 -5.09 27.50
C GLU A 121 -0.49 -5.49 26.82
N ALA A 122 -0.45 -6.14 25.66
CA ALA A 122 -1.61 -6.45 24.85
C ALA A 122 -2.00 -7.90 25.13
N SER A 123 -3.11 -8.09 25.84
CA SER A 123 -3.72 -9.39 26.09
C SER A 123 -4.00 -10.13 24.78
N ASP A 124 -3.62 -11.41 24.75
CA ASP A 124 -3.88 -12.47 23.78
C ASP A 124 -3.99 -12.09 22.28
N PHE A 125 -3.07 -12.66 21.49
CA PHE A 125 -2.96 -12.56 20.03
C PHE A 125 -4.26 -12.81 19.25
N ASP A 126 -5.06 -13.78 19.71
CA ASP A 126 -6.34 -14.14 19.10
C ASP A 126 -7.52 -13.28 19.58
N SER A 127 -7.39 -12.59 20.73
CA SER A 127 -8.46 -11.75 21.29
C SER A 127 -8.40 -10.28 20.85
N SER A 128 -7.25 -9.83 20.34
CA SER A 128 -6.93 -8.40 20.13
C SER A 128 -7.19 -7.88 18.69
N GLY A 129 -7.90 -8.61 17.84
CA GLY A 129 -8.21 -8.21 16.46
C GLY A 129 -7.04 -8.36 15.46
N HIS A 130 -5.79 -8.37 15.94
CA HIS A 130 -4.57 -8.57 15.14
C HIS A 130 -4.60 -9.87 14.32
N GLY A 131 -4.89 -11.00 14.99
CA GLY A 131 -4.94 -12.30 14.32
C GLY A 131 -6.06 -12.41 13.28
N SER A 132 -7.22 -11.80 13.56
CA SER A 132 -8.38 -11.87 12.67
C SER A 132 -8.17 -11.13 11.34
N PHE A 133 -7.59 -9.93 11.37
CA PHE A 133 -7.35 -9.18 10.14
C PHE A 133 -6.18 -9.77 9.35
N LEU A 134 -5.13 -10.26 10.02
CA LEU A 134 -4.03 -10.93 9.33
C LEU A 134 -4.47 -12.25 8.67
N SER A 135 -5.36 -13.00 9.32
CA SER A 135 -6.01 -14.16 8.72
C SER A 135 -6.71 -13.79 7.41
N LEU A 136 -7.47 -12.69 7.41
CA LEU A 136 -8.10 -12.17 6.20
C LEU A 136 -7.07 -11.79 5.14
N CYS A 137 -5.97 -11.13 5.50
CA CYS A 137 -4.87 -10.84 4.56
C CYS A 137 -4.30 -12.11 3.91
N ASN A 138 -4.11 -13.18 4.70
CA ASN A 138 -3.56 -14.45 4.25
C ASN A 138 -4.44 -15.20 3.23
N THR A 139 -5.72 -14.82 3.06
CA THR A 139 -6.61 -15.37 2.04
C THR A 139 -6.30 -14.86 0.62
N TYR A 140 -5.51 -13.80 0.47
CA TYR A 140 -5.26 -13.11 -0.80
C TYR A 140 -6.52 -12.54 -1.49
N GLN A 141 -7.64 -12.48 -0.78
CA GLN A 141 -8.85 -11.78 -1.25
C GLN A 141 -8.63 -10.28 -1.21
N ASN A 142 -9.28 -9.55 -2.13
CA ASN A 142 -9.29 -8.09 -2.06
C ASN A 142 -10.10 -7.63 -0.84
N ILE A 143 -9.56 -6.71 -0.04
CA ILE A 143 -10.14 -6.29 1.24
C ILE A 143 -10.51 -4.82 1.16
N LEU A 144 -11.76 -4.49 1.53
CA LEU A 144 -12.23 -3.12 1.70
C LEU A 144 -12.64 -2.89 3.16
N HIS A 145 -11.77 -2.28 3.96
CA HIS A 145 -11.98 -2.02 5.39
C HIS A 145 -12.25 -0.54 5.65
N GLN A 146 -13.52 -0.17 5.80
CA GLN A 146 -13.97 1.23 5.87
C GLN A 146 -14.44 1.67 7.27
N ASN A 147 -13.69 1.22 8.27
CA ASN A 147 -13.85 1.61 9.67
C ASN A 147 -12.52 1.49 10.43
N LYS A 148 -11.39 1.68 9.73
CA LYS A 148 -10.07 1.68 10.38
C LYS A 148 -10.00 2.98 11.16
N LYS A 149 -9.92 2.91 12.49
CA LYS A 149 -9.82 4.10 13.32
C LYS A 149 -8.44 4.73 13.15
N PRO A 150 -8.36 5.96 12.61
CA PRO A 150 -7.08 6.61 12.42
C PRO A 150 -6.55 7.15 13.76
N PHE A 151 -5.23 7.24 13.86
CA PHE A 151 -4.53 7.76 15.05
C PHE A 151 -4.89 9.19 15.41
N TYR A 152 -5.35 9.98 14.45
CA TYR A 152 -5.65 11.38 14.65
C TYR A 152 -7.05 11.62 15.26
N VAL A 153 -7.93 10.61 15.37
CA VAL A 153 -9.24 10.79 16.01
C VAL A 153 -9.15 10.62 17.53
N LYS A 154 -9.43 11.70 18.27
CA LYS A 154 -9.34 11.74 19.74
C LYS A 154 -10.30 10.76 20.43
N GLY A 155 -9.82 10.08 21.47
CA GLY A 155 -10.65 9.27 22.38
C GLY A 155 -10.91 7.83 21.93
N SER A 156 -10.26 7.38 20.86
CA SER A 156 -10.15 5.95 20.51
C SER A 156 -8.69 5.55 20.44
N HIS A 157 -8.33 4.38 20.95
CA HIS A 157 -7.05 3.76 20.61
C HIS A 157 -7.01 3.57 19.08
N GLU A 158 -5.90 3.94 18.45
CA GLU A 158 -5.64 3.65 17.05
C GLU A 158 -5.82 2.15 16.81
N ASP A 159 -6.40 1.77 15.67
CA ASP A 159 -6.41 0.37 15.23
C ASP A 159 -5.00 0.00 14.71
N SER A 160 -3.97 0.13 15.56
CA SER A 160 -2.57 -0.25 15.29
C SER A 160 -2.47 -1.72 14.88
N SER A 161 -3.44 -2.52 15.31
CA SER A 161 -3.56 -3.93 14.95
C SER A 161 -3.71 -4.19 13.46
N ILE A 162 -4.42 -3.33 12.75
CA ILE A 162 -4.61 -3.43 11.31
C ILE A 162 -3.30 -3.07 10.59
N MET A 163 -2.60 -2.04 11.09
CA MET A 163 -1.31 -1.60 10.58
C MET A 163 -0.27 -2.72 10.67
N ASP A 164 -0.16 -3.33 11.84
CA ASP A 164 0.73 -4.47 12.05
C ASP A 164 0.39 -5.63 11.13
N ALA A 165 -0.90 -5.98 11.02
CA ALA A 165 -1.33 -7.10 10.21
C ALA A 165 -1.00 -6.94 8.72
N TYR A 166 -1.24 -5.79 8.08
CA TYR A 166 -0.86 -5.63 6.67
C TYR A 166 0.65 -5.55 6.47
N ILE A 167 1.40 -4.97 7.41
CA ILE A 167 2.87 -4.92 7.35
C ILE A 167 3.43 -6.34 7.46
N MET A 168 2.93 -7.13 8.42
CA MET A 168 3.33 -8.52 8.62
C MET A 168 3.01 -9.38 7.41
N HIS A 169 1.84 -9.21 6.81
CA HIS A 169 1.48 -9.87 5.56
C HIS A 169 2.45 -9.52 4.42
N SER A 170 2.76 -8.23 4.27
CA SER A 170 3.71 -7.73 3.27
C SER A 170 5.11 -8.31 3.45
N LEU A 171 5.63 -8.31 4.67
CA LEU A 171 6.92 -8.91 5.03
C LEU A 171 6.94 -10.41 4.77
N ASN A 172 5.90 -11.13 5.21
CA ASN A 172 5.78 -12.58 5.01
C ASN A 172 5.78 -12.91 3.51
N HIS A 173 5.06 -12.16 2.70
CA HIS A 173 4.98 -12.33 1.26
C HIS A 173 6.35 -12.12 0.59
N VAL A 174 7.03 -10.99 0.86
CA VAL A 174 8.37 -10.70 0.31
C VAL A 174 9.37 -11.80 0.69
N LEU A 175 9.40 -12.17 1.97
CA LEU A 175 10.32 -13.18 2.46
C LEU A 175 10.05 -14.56 1.85
N LYS A 176 8.79 -14.94 1.62
CA LYS A 176 8.44 -16.21 0.97
C LYS A 176 8.84 -16.24 -0.49
N THR A 177 8.56 -15.17 -1.23
CA THR A 177 8.94 -15.05 -2.63
C THR A 177 10.46 -15.19 -2.79
N ARG A 178 11.23 -14.53 -1.92
CA ARG A 178 12.69 -14.66 -1.90
C ARG A 178 13.16 -16.09 -1.60
N ASP A 179 12.57 -16.77 -0.61
CA ASP A 179 12.93 -18.16 -0.30
C ASP A 179 12.69 -19.09 -1.49
N VAL A 180 11.59 -18.90 -2.23
CA VAL A 180 11.28 -19.72 -3.42
C VAL A 180 12.36 -19.53 -4.47
N ILE A 181 12.70 -18.27 -4.78
CA ILE A 181 13.74 -17.93 -5.77
C ILE A 181 15.08 -18.51 -5.35
N THR A 182 15.54 -18.27 -4.12
CA THR A 182 16.83 -18.77 -3.64
C THR A 182 16.90 -20.31 -3.62
N LYS A 183 15.80 -21.00 -3.27
CA LYS A 183 15.74 -22.46 -3.32
C LYS A 183 15.83 -22.99 -4.74
N ASN A 184 15.21 -22.31 -5.70
CA ASN A 184 15.26 -22.69 -7.11
C ASN A 184 16.62 -22.39 -7.72
N ASP A 185 17.23 -21.25 -7.41
CA ASP A 185 18.60 -20.91 -7.81
C ASP A 185 19.60 -21.98 -7.33
N ALA A 186 19.49 -22.38 -6.06
CA ALA A 186 20.35 -23.43 -5.49
C ALA A 186 20.15 -24.79 -6.16
N LYS A 187 18.93 -25.12 -6.60
CA LYS A 187 18.66 -26.34 -7.37
C LYS A 187 19.27 -26.24 -8.78
N LEU A 188 19.07 -25.13 -9.46
CA LEU A 188 19.63 -24.88 -10.80
C LEU A 188 21.15 -24.94 -10.79
N ALA A 189 21.81 -24.34 -9.79
CA ALA A 189 23.27 -24.40 -9.63
C ALA A 189 23.79 -25.84 -9.44
N LYS A 190 23.06 -26.70 -8.72
CA LYS A 190 23.42 -28.11 -8.53
C LYS A 190 23.24 -28.96 -9.79
N HIS A 191 22.24 -28.67 -10.61
CA HIS A 191 21.91 -29.44 -11.82
C HIS A 191 22.73 -29.05 -13.06
N GLN A 192 23.39 -27.89 -13.06
CA GLN A 192 24.31 -27.51 -14.15
C GLN A 192 25.54 -28.46 -14.28
N GLY A 193 25.81 -29.29 -13.27
CA GLY A 193 26.92 -30.27 -13.29
C GLY A 193 26.56 -31.69 -13.76
N SER A 194 25.27 -32.07 -13.86
CA SER A 194 24.85 -33.40 -14.35
C SER A 194 24.15 -33.27 -15.71
N ALA A 195 24.91 -33.38 -16.77
CA ALA A 195 24.41 -33.36 -18.15
C ALA A 195 23.65 -34.66 -18.48
N THR A 196 22.42 -34.82 -17.98
CA THR A 196 21.48 -35.84 -18.48
C THR A 196 20.03 -35.33 -18.37
N GLU A 197 19.48 -34.94 -19.52
CA GLU A 197 18.08 -35.07 -19.97
C GLU A 197 16.90 -34.37 -19.25
N ASP A 198 17.08 -33.56 -18.19
CA ASP A 198 15.94 -32.87 -17.54
C ASP A 198 15.63 -31.44 -18.05
N ILE A 199 16.37 -30.96 -19.06
CA ILE A 199 16.24 -29.62 -19.69
C ILE A 199 14.87 -29.42 -20.38
N LEU A 200 14.08 -30.47 -20.56
CA LEU A 200 12.74 -30.41 -21.16
C LEU A 200 11.61 -30.06 -20.18
N SER A 201 11.89 -29.85 -18.89
CA SER A 201 10.89 -29.40 -17.91
C SER A 201 11.08 -27.92 -17.51
N ASN A 202 11.10 -27.02 -18.50
CA ASN A 202 11.08 -25.56 -18.28
C ASN A 202 9.92 -25.09 -17.38
N GLU A 203 8.88 -25.90 -17.18
CA GLU A 203 7.78 -25.62 -16.26
C GLU A 203 8.17 -25.70 -14.77
N ARG A 204 9.31 -26.33 -14.40
CA ARG A 204 9.64 -26.57 -12.98
C ARG A 204 10.14 -25.36 -12.20
N TYR A 205 10.58 -24.28 -12.86
CA TYR A 205 11.20 -23.12 -12.19
C TYR A 205 10.62 -21.78 -12.66
N LEU A 206 9.31 -21.73 -12.91
CA LEU A 206 8.59 -20.48 -13.19
C LEU A 206 8.33 -19.71 -11.89
N ASP A 207 9.33 -19.00 -11.38
CA ASP A 207 9.29 -18.29 -10.10
C ASP A 207 9.54 -16.79 -10.19
N HIS A 208 10.02 -16.30 -11.34
CA HIS A 208 10.28 -14.89 -11.57
C HIS A 208 9.04 -14.12 -12.02
N SER A 209 9.13 -12.81 -11.88
CA SER A 209 8.21 -11.81 -12.43
C SER A 209 8.99 -10.84 -13.31
N PHE A 210 8.31 -9.93 -13.98
CA PHE A 210 8.95 -8.91 -14.82
C PHE A 210 9.95 -8.04 -14.06
N THR A 211 9.59 -7.62 -12.85
CA THR A 211 10.40 -6.76 -11.97
C THR A 211 10.37 -7.27 -10.54
N ARG A 212 11.36 -6.86 -9.74
CA ARG A 212 11.52 -7.33 -8.36
C ARG A 212 10.45 -6.83 -7.38
N PRO A 213 9.96 -5.58 -7.43
CA PRO A 213 8.99 -5.10 -6.45
C PRO A 213 7.71 -5.93 -6.43
N LYS A 214 7.35 -6.39 -5.23
CA LYS A 214 6.15 -7.22 -4.99
C LYS A 214 5.06 -6.51 -4.24
N VAL A 215 5.42 -5.55 -3.39
CA VAL A 215 4.47 -4.83 -2.55
C VAL A 215 4.55 -3.34 -2.84
N LEU A 216 3.38 -2.73 -3.03
CA LEU A 216 3.22 -1.28 -3.07
C LEU A 216 2.32 -0.84 -1.91
N ILE A 217 2.81 0.08 -1.08
CA ILE A 217 2.01 0.72 -0.02
C ILE A 217 1.84 2.19 -0.39
N LEU A 218 0.59 2.58 -0.68
CA LEU A 218 0.21 3.97 -0.90
C LEU A 218 -0.16 4.63 0.41
N LEU A 219 0.46 5.77 0.70
CA LEU A 219 0.24 6.57 1.91
C LEU A 219 0.07 8.07 1.56
N PRO A 220 -0.79 8.81 2.25
CA PRO A 220 -1.14 10.18 1.83
C PRO A 220 -0.09 11.23 2.21
N LEU A 221 0.63 11.05 3.33
CA LEU A 221 1.54 12.04 3.90
C LEU A 221 2.85 11.37 4.35
N ALA A 222 3.95 12.11 4.28
CA ALA A 222 5.27 11.66 4.73
C ALA A 222 5.29 11.30 6.22
N SER A 223 4.55 12.01 7.08
CA SER A 223 4.38 11.68 8.50
C SER A 223 3.76 10.30 8.72
N ILE A 224 2.81 9.91 7.87
CA ILE A 224 2.17 8.59 7.90
C ILE A 224 3.13 7.53 7.36
N ALA A 225 3.86 7.84 6.28
CA ALA A 225 4.93 6.98 5.78
C ALA A 225 6.02 6.74 6.83
N PHE A 226 6.40 7.76 7.59
CA PHE A 226 7.35 7.66 8.68
C PHE A 226 6.90 6.61 9.71
N ARG A 227 5.64 6.70 10.15
CA ARG A 227 5.03 5.74 11.09
C ARG A 227 5.03 4.31 10.55
N VAL A 228 4.61 4.13 9.29
CA VAL A 228 4.56 2.81 8.62
C VAL A 228 5.95 2.19 8.50
N ILE A 229 6.93 2.95 8.04
CA ILE A 229 8.30 2.45 7.82
C ILE A 229 8.95 2.11 9.16
N ARG A 230 8.84 2.96 10.19
CA ARG A 230 9.34 2.64 11.53
C ARG A 230 8.72 1.37 12.08
N ARG A 231 7.40 1.20 11.93
CA ARG A 231 6.72 -0.01 12.39
C ARG A 231 7.15 -1.24 11.60
N LEU A 232 7.37 -1.13 10.30
CA LEU A 232 7.92 -2.18 9.45
C LEU A 232 9.33 -2.62 9.89
N ILE A 233 10.21 -1.67 10.24
CA ILE A 233 11.54 -1.99 10.78
C ILE A 233 11.41 -2.67 12.15
N GLN A 234 10.51 -2.22 13.02
CA GLN A 234 10.26 -2.87 14.31
C GLN A 234 9.79 -4.32 14.15
N LEU A 235 8.81 -4.55 13.27
CA LEU A 235 8.22 -5.86 12.99
C LEU A 235 9.14 -6.81 12.22
N THR A 236 10.20 -6.31 11.59
CA THR A 236 11.20 -7.16 10.95
C THR A 236 12.05 -7.90 12.01
N PRO A 237 12.30 -9.23 11.88
CA PRO A 237 13.09 -10.00 12.84
C PRO A 237 14.53 -9.46 12.98
N PRO A 238 15.11 -9.48 14.20
CA PRO A 238 16.43 -8.88 14.50
C PRO A 238 17.54 -9.39 13.59
N ASN A 239 17.55 -10.68 13.27
CA ASN A 239 18.56 -11.31 12.41
C ASN A 239 18.56 -10.75 10.97
N GLN A 240 17.46 -10.15 10.54
CA GLN A 240 17.29 -9.56 9.20
C GLN A 240 17.42 -8.04 9.20
N LYS A 241 17.56 -7.41 10.38
CA LYS A 241 17.70 -5.95 10.54
C LYS A 241 18.92 -5.56 11.38
N VAL A 242 19.99 -6.36 11.31
CA VAL A 242 21.26 -6.10 11.99
C VAL A 242 21.80 -4.70 11.62
N ASN A 243 21.60 -4.28 10.37
CA ASN A 243 21.88 -2.94 9.92
C ASN A 243 20.68 -2.38 9.14
N VAL A 244 20.36 -1.10 9.34
CA VAL A 244 19.38 -0.38 8.52
C VAL A 244 20.08 0.78 7.82
N GLU A 245 20.33 0.60 6.53
CA GLU A 245 21.04 1.58 5.72
C GLU A 245 20.15 2.79 5.42
N HIS A 246 20.73 3.98 5.47
CA HIS A 246 20.08 5.27 5.22
C HIS A 246 18.98 5.65 6.23
N MET A 247 19.02 5.11 7.46
CA MET A 247 18.08 5.50 8.52
C MET A 247 18.15 7.00 8.84
N ASP A 248 19.35 7.58 8.97
CA ASP A 248 19.50 9.00 9.32
C ASP A 248 18.87 9.92 8.27
N ARG A 249 19.07 9.59 6.99
CA ARG A 249 18.43 10.29 5.87
C ARG A 249 16.90 10.19 5.99
N PHE A 250 16.39 8.99 6.24
CA PHE A 250 14.96 8.75 6.39
C PHE A 250 14.35 9.55 7.56
N SER A 251 14.98 9.53 8.73
CA SER A 251 14.54 10.29 9.90
C SER A 251 14.55 11.80 9.64
N ASN A 252 15.54 12.31 8.93
CA ASN A 252 15.63 13.73 8.58
C ASN A 252 14.58 14.16 7.52
N GLU A 253 14.34 13.32 6.50
CA GLU A 253 13.44 13.66 5.38
C GLU A 253 11.97 13.42 5.73
N PHE A 254 11.64 12.35 6.46
CA PHE A 254 10.25 11.96 6.77
C PHE A 254 9.83 12.29 8.20
N GLY A 255 10.79 12.47 9.11
CA GLY A 255 10.52 12.91 10.49
C GLY A 255 10.13 14.38 10.56
N ALA A 256 9.68 14.82 11.73
CA ALA A 256 9.22 16.20 11.97
C ALA A 256 10.37 17.20 12.21
N GLY A 257 11.60 16.91 11.76
CA GLY A 257 12.79 17.73 12.03
C GLY A 257 13.25 17.72 13.50
N ILE A 258 12.71 16.82 14.34
CA ILE A 258 13.24 16.55 15.67
C ILE A 258 14.23 15.41 15.50
N VAL A 259 15.53 15.72 15.59
CA VAL A 259 16.58 14.72 15.72
C VAL A 259 16.24 13.87 16.94
N GLU A 260 15.87 12.61 16.73
CA GLU A 260 15.81 11.60 17.78
C GLU A 260 17.26 11.31 18.19
N GLU A 261 17.85 12.14 19.06
CA GLU A 261 18.98 11.68 19.86
C GLU A 261 18.45 10.65 20.86
N GLU A 262 19.18 9.54 20.91
CA GLU A 262 18.82 8.26 21.48
C GLU A 262 18.35 8.34 22.94
N GLU A 263 17.43 7.43 23.28
CA GLU A 263 16.92 7.21 24.61
C GLU A 263 18.05 6.92 25.61
N GLU A 264 18.49 7.91 26.38
CA GLU A 264 19.09 7.69 27.71
C GLU A 264 19.19 9.01 28.50
N LYS A 265 18.13 9.36 29.23
CA LYS A 265 18.18 9.69 30.67
C LYS A 265 16.82 10.14 31.19
N THR A 266 16.40 9.41 32.21
CA THR A 266 15.35 9.74 33.17
C THR A 266 15.46 11.17 33.70
N SER A 267 14.28 11.76 33.97
CA SER A 267 14.06 12.92 34.84
C SER A 267 14.74 14.23 34.45
N SER A 268 14.09 14.99 33.58
CA SER A 268 13.93 16.44 33.79
C SER A 268 12.80 16.97 32.91
N LEU A 269 11.71 17.36 33.55
CA LEU A 269 10.75 18.33 33.02
C LEU A 269 11.50 19.62 32.69
N GLN A 270 12.05 19.73 31.49
CA GLN A 270 12.59 20.97 30.97
C GLN A 270 11.83 21.33 29.70
N LYS A 271 10.79 22.12 29.92
CA LYS A 271 10.06 22.89 28.92
C LYS A 271 11.07 23.65 28.05
N CYS A 272 11.25 23.19 26.81
CA CYS A 272 11.67 24.08 25.74
C CYS A 272 10.40 24.69 25.13
N ASN A 273 9.97 25.79 25.76
CA ASN A 273 9.13 26.77 25.08
C ASN A 273 9.97 27.37 23.95
N ASP A 274 9.50 27.25 22.71
CA ASP A 274 9.41 28.38 21.79
C ASP A 274 8.54 28.04 20.56
N SER A 275 7.23 27.95 20.82
CA SER A 275 6.21 28.68 20.07
C SER A 275 4.87 28.40 20.72
N ASN A 276 4.58 29.19 21.75
CA ASN A 276 3.31 29.22 22.46
C ASN A 276 2.23 29.91 21.61
N SER A 277 2.05 29.44 20.38
CA SER A 277 0.79 29.54 19.65
C SER A 277 0.04 28.27 20.04
N LYS A 278 -0.84 28.34 21.05
CA LYS A 278 -1.89 27.33 21.18
C LYS A 278 -2.65 27.38 19.87
N SER A 279 -2.32 26.49 18.92
CA SER A 279 -3.01 26.51 17.63
C SER A 279 -4.50 26.42 17.93
N SER A 280 -5.30 27.33 17.37
CA SER A 280 -6.76 27.31 17.52
C SER A 280 -7.37 26.06 16.88
N LYS A 281 -6.55 25.27 16.19
CA LYS A 281 -6.95 24.13 15.40
C LYS A 281 -7.38 22.96 16.30
N PRO A 282 -8.39 22.18 15.88
CA PRO A 282 -8.82 20.97 16.55
C PRO A 282 -7.68 19.97 16.83
N SER A 283 -7.86 19.09 17.82
CA SER A 283 -6.83 18.12 18.22
C SER A 283 -6.55 17.07 17.15
N ASP A 284 -7.56 16.69 16.39
CA ASP A 284 -7.47 15.77 15.26
C ASP A 284 -6.72 16.39 14.08
N PHE A 285 -6.99 17.67 13.78
CA PHE A 285 -6.17 18.43 12.83
C PHE A 285 -4.69 18.39 13.23
N ARG A 286 -4.39 18.74 14.48
CA ARG A 286 -3.00 18.71 14.99
C ARG A 286 -2.38 17.34 14.87
N ALA A 287 -3.07 16.30 15.32
CA ALA A 287 -2.54 14.94 15.24
C ALA A 287 -2.22 14.53 13.79
N LEU A 288 -3.05 14.89 12.81
CA LEU A 288 -2.81 14.58 11.39
C LEU A 288 -1.68 15.43 10.78
N PHE A 289 -1.59 16.72 11.13
CA PHE A 289 -0.75 17.71 10.45
C PHE A 289 0.45 18.24 11.24
N ASP A 290 0.66 17.82 12.49
CA ASP A 290 1.81 18.26 13.31
C ASP A 290 3.15 17.64 12.83
N GLY A 291 3.11 16.68 11.91
CA GLY A 291 4.30 16.03 11.34
C GLY A 291 4.70 16.58 9.97
N ASN A 292 5.51 15.81 9.23
CA ASN A 292 5.82 16.15 7.85
C ASN A 292 4.60 15.92 6.93
N ASN A 293 4.03 17.02 6.43
CA ASN A 293 2.84 17.02 5.58
C ASN A 293 3.16 16.91 4.08
N ASN A 294 4.41 16.63 3.72
CA ASN A 294 4.78 16.40 2.32
C ASN A 294 3.98 15.22 1.75
N ASP A 295 3.25 15.48 0.67
CA ASP A 295 2.44 14.50 -0.08
C ASP A 295 3.11 14.08 -1.39
N HIS A 296 4.35 14.49 -1.63
CA HIS A 296 5.16 14.11 -2.78
C HIS A 296 6.41 13.34 -2.34
N PHE A 297 6.28 12.02 -2.26
CA PHE A 297 7.37 11.12 -1.90
C PHE A 297 7.24 9.74 -2.55
N MET A 298 8.38 9.06 -2.70
CA MET A 298 8.52 7.66 -3.09
C MET A 298 9.80 7.08 -2.46
N MET A 299 9.75 5.84 -2.00
CA MET A 299 10.88 5.15 -1.40
C MET A 299 10.86 3.66 -1.76
N GLY A 300 12.00 3.18 -2.27
CA GLY A 300 12.26 1.75 -2.45
C GLY A 300 12.89 1.14 -1.20
N ILE A 301 12.40 -0.02 -0.76
CA ILE A 301 12.94 -0.79 0.36
C ILE A 301 13.39 -2.16 -0.15
N LYS A 302 14.65 -2.50 0.13
CA LYS A 302 15.26 -3.80 -0.16
C LYS A 302 15.61 -4.51 1.13
N PHE A 303 15.25 -5.79 1.23
CA PHE A 303 15.67 -6.68 2.31
C PHE A 303 16.83 -7.55 1.84
N THR A 304 17.94 -7.52 2.58
CA THR A 304 19.08 -8.43 2.39
C THR A 304 19.01 -9.56 3.45
N ARG A 305 20.04 -10.41 3.57
CA ARG A 305 20.04 -11.47 4.61
C ARG A 305 20.08 -10.88 6.02
N LYS A 306 20.81 -9.78 6.20
CA LYS A 306 21.09 -9.17 7.52
C LYS A 306 20.76 -7.68 7.62
N SER A 307 20.47 -7.00 6.50
CA SER A 307 20.20 -5.56 6.47
C SER A 307 18.89 -5.21 5.76
N ILE A 308 18.34 -4.05 6.13
CA ILE A 308 17.28 -3.36 5.39
C ILE A 308 17.91 -2.14 4.74
N ARG A 309 17.76 -1.99 3.43
CA ARG A 309 18.24 -0.81 2.70
C ARG A 309 17.08 0.07 2.28
N LEU A 310 16.97 1.22 2.93
CA LEU A 310 16.05 2.30 2.55
C LEU A 310 16.61 3.05 1.33
N TYR A 311 15.75 3.68 0.54
CA TYR A 311 16.14 4.41 -0.70
C TYR A 311 16.87 3.54 -1.73
N SER A 312 16.53 2.25 -1.79
CA SER A 312 17.01 1.40 -2.88
C SER A 312 16.38 1.83 -4.21
N ASP A 313 17.08 1.60 -5.32
CA ASP A 313 16.52 1.79 -6.66
C ASP A 313 15.24 0.94 -6.81
N PHE A 314 14.23 1.46 -7.50
CA PHE A 314 12.91 0.83 -7.57
C PHE A 314 12.97 -0.56 -8.19
N TYR A 315 13.75 -0.80 -9.25
CA TYR A 315 13.86 -2.13 -9.87
C TYR A 315 14.60 -3.14 -8.99
N SER A 316 15.45 -2.64 -8.09
CA SER A 316 16.18 -3.45 -7.11
C SER A 316 15.43 -3.62 -5.79
N SER A 317 14.29 -2.97 -5.59
CA SER A 317 13.55 -2.98 -4.32
C SER A 317 12.60 -4.17 -4.23
N ASP A 318 12.32 -4.63 -3.01
CA ASP A 318 11.28 -5.65 -2.77
C ASP A 318 9.91 -5.01 -2.51
N MET A 319 9.91 -3.82 -1.91
CA MET A 319 8.73 -3.03 -1.59
C MET A 319 8.91 -1.58 -2.04
N ILE A 320 7.82 -0.94 -2.46
CA ILE A 320 7.76 0.49 -2.75
C ILE A 320 6.74 1.12 -1.80
N ILE A 321 7.13 2.23 -1.18
CA ILE A 321 6.24 3.06 -0.37
C ILE A 321 6.17 4.41 -1.04
N ALA A 322 4.96 4.85 -1.38
CA ALA A 322 4.79 6.04 -2.20
C ALA A 322 3.52 6.81 -1.86
N SER A 323 3.56 8.09 -2.15
CA SER A 323 2.37 8.92 -2.29
C SER A 323 1.71 8.71 -3.65
N PRO A 324 0.37 8.85 -3.76
CA PRO A 324 -0.30 8.84 -5.06
C PRO A 324 0.24 9.92 -6.00
N LEU A 325 0.53 11.12 -5.47
CA LEU A 325 1.10 12.22 -6.26
C LEU A 325 2.50 11.88 -6.78
N GLY A 326 3.39 11.35 -5.94
CA GLY A 326 4.74 10.95 -6.34
C GLY A 326 4.76 9.95 -7.50
N LEU A 327 3.89 8.94 -7.45
CA LEU A 327 3.77 7.96 -8.53
C LEU A 327 3.20 8.57 -9.81
N ILE A 328 2.19 9.43 -9.71
CA ILE A 328 1.62 10.09 -10.88
C ILE A 328 2.62 11.00 -11.57
N THR A 329 3.45 11.72 -10.81
CA THR A 329 4.56 12.49 -11.38
C THR A 329 5.47 11.58 -12.20
N LYS A 330 5.82 10.39 -11.70
CA LYS A 330 6.66 9.43 -12.43
C LYS A 330 5.99 8.79 -13.63
N ILE A 331 4.68 8.53 -13.56
CA ILE A 331 3.89 8.06 -14.69
C ILE A 331 3.86 9.13 -15.79
N GLY A 332 3.59 10.39 -15.43
CA GLY A 332 3.58 11.51 -16.38
C GLY A 332 4.96 11.74 -17.02
N GLU A 333 6.03 11.71 -16.22
CA GLU A 333 7.41 11.78 -16.75
C GLU A 333 7.72 10.67 -17.78
N ALA A 334 7.19 9.45 -17.58
CA ALA A 334 7.38 8.33 -18.51
C ALA A 334 6.49 8.41 -19.76
N GLU A 335 5.36 9.10 -19.69
CA GLU A 335 4.51 9.38 -20.86
C GLU A 335 5.15 10.44 -21.77
N ASP A 336 5.84 11.42 -21.18
CA ASP A 336 6.53 12.50 -21.90
C ASP A 336 7.91 12.06 -22.44
N ASP A 337 8.66 11.26 -21.67
CA ASP A 337 10.02 10.83 -21.98
C ASP A 337 10.12 9.31 -22.10
N LYS A 338 10.35 8.81 -23.33
CA LYS A 338 10.46 7.37 -23.63
C LYS A 338 11.67 6.69 -23.00
N GLU A 339 12.68 7.44 -22.57
CA GLU A 339 13.81 6.88 -21.82
C GLU A 339 13.40 6.50 -20.40
N LYS A 340 12.39 7.17 -19.85
CA LYS A 340 11.83 6.86 -18.53
C LYS A 340 10.70 5.86 -18.66
N ASP A 341 10.59 4.99 -17.67
CA ASP A 341 9.49 4.03 -17.58
C ASP A 341 9.09 3.79 -16.12
N VAL A 342 7.93 3.15 -15.95
CA VAL A 342 7.38 2.79 -14.64
C VAL A 342 7.18 1.28 -14.54
N ASP A 343 7.98 0.51 -15.27
CA ASP A 343 7.85 -0.95 -15.36
C ASP A 343 8.06 -1.64 -13.99
N TYR A 344 8.65 -0.95 -13.00
CA TYR A 344 8.71 -1.41 -11.62
C TYR A 344 7.32 -1.64 -10.98
N LEU A 345 6.23 -1.16 -11.60
CA LEU A 345 4.84 -1.42 -11.20
C LEU A 345 4.20 -2.66 -11.86
N SER A 346 4.89 -3.32 -12.81
CA SER A 346 4.36 -4.46 -13.56
C SER A 346 4.15 -5.73 -12.71
N SER A 347 4.92 -5.87 -11.62
CA SER A 347 5.03 -7.11 -10.83
C SER A 347 4.48 -7.02 -9.41
N ILE A 348 3.68 -5.99 -9.12
CA ILE A 348 3.06 -5.81 -7.81
C ILE A 348 2.01 -6.90 -7.57
N GLU A 349 2.21 -7.70 -6.52
CA GLU A 349 1.36 -8.80 -6.07
C GLU A 349 0.50 -8.39 -4.86
N ILE A 350 0.94 -7.39 -4.06
CA ILE A 350 0.16 -6.80 -2.96
C ILE A 350 0.13 -5.27 -3.10
N LEU A 351 -1.07 -4.70 -3.14
CA LEU A 351 -1.31 -3.26 -3.06
C LEU A 351 -2.02 -2.95 -1.75
N VAL A 352 -1.43 -2.08 -0.93
CA VAL A 352 -2.07 -1.51 0.27
C VAL A 352 -2.34 -0.04 0.02
N ILE A 353 -3.58 0.40 0.18
CA ILE A 353 -3.99 1.80 0.18
C ILE A 353 -4.44 2.12 1.60
N ASP A 354 -3.58 2.78 2.38
CA ASP A 354 -3.88 3.12 3.76
C ASP A 354 -4.22 4.60 3.91
N HIS A 355 -5.15 4.91 4.83
CA HIS A 355 -5.77 6.23 4.96
C HIS A 355 -6.40 6.74 3.65
N ALA A 356 -7.20 5.87 3.00
CA ALA A 356 -7.91 6.20 1.77
C ALA A 356 -8.79 7.46 1.93
N ASP A 357 -9.36 7.69 3.10
CA ASP A 357 -10.12 8.88 3.49
C ASP A 357 -9.31 10.18 3.35
N VAL A 358 -8.04 10.18 3.75
CA VAL A 358 -7.15 11.35 3.59
C VAL A 358 -6.76 11.53 2.13
N MET A 359 -6.45 10.44 1.42
CA MET A 359 -6.16 10.51 -0.03
C MET A 359 -7.34 11.03 -0.85
N ALA A 360 -8.57 10.69 -0.45
CA ALA A 360 -9.78 11.18 -1.08
C ALA A 360 -9.92 12.70 -0.92
N MET A 361 -9.51 13.25 0.23
CA MET A 361 -9.49 14.71 0.46
C MET A 361 -8.37 15.42 -0.33
N GLN A 362 -7.25 14.75 -0.60
CA GLN A 362 -6.16 15.28 -1.43
C GLN A 362 -6.55 15.30 -2.91
N ASN A 363 -6.53 14.13 -3.56
CA ASN A 363 -6.96 13.95 -4.93
C ASN A 363 -7.11 12.46 -5.26
N TRP A 364 -8.34 11.94 -5.20
CA TRP A 364 -8.61 10.52 -5.50
C TRP A 364 -8.29 10.10 -6.94
N SER A 365 -8.29 11.04 -7.89
CA SER A 365 -7.96 10.74 -9.29
C SER A 365 -6.53 10.22 -9.46
N HIS A 366 -5.60 10.65 -8.60
CA HIS A 366 -4.23 10.15 -8.59
C HIS A 366 -4.21 8.66 -8.23
N VAL A 367 -4.91 8.27 -7.16
CA VAL A 367 -5.02 6.87 -6.74
C VAL A 367 -5.60 6.00 -7.86
N LYS A 368 -6.70 6.45 -8.47
CA LYS A 368 -7.33 5.75 -9.60
C LYS A 368 -6.34 5.53 -10.75
N SER A 369 -5.64 6.58 -11.15
CA SER A 369 -4.70 6.54 -12.27
C SER A 369 -3.49 5.64 -11.98
N VAL A 370 -2.98 5.63 -10.75
CA VAL A 370 -1.92 4.69 -10.33
C VAL A 370 -2.39 3.25 -10.50
N VAL A 371 -3.57 2.90 -9.96
CA VAL A 371 -4.09 1.52 -10.01
C VAL A 371 -4.33 1.05 -11.45
N GLU A 372 -4.73 1.95 -12.36
CA GLU A 372 -4.92 1.68 -13.79
C GLU A 372 -3.62 1.40 -14.55
N LYS A 373 -2.50 2.01 -14.10
CA LYS A 373 -1.17 1.83 -14.68
C LYS A 373 -0.37 0.67 -14.07
N MET A 374 -0.83 0.11 -12.96
CA MET A 374 -0.20 -1.05 -12.33
C MET A 374 -0.42 -2.34 -13.13
N ASN A 375 0.50 -3.30 -13.00
CA ASN A 375 0.44 -4.61 -13.62
C ASN A 375 0.33 -4.61 -15.16
N GLN A 376 0.71 -3.49 -15.81
CA GLN A 376 0.85 -3.46 -17.26
C GLN A 376 2.11 -4.21 -17.69
N MET A 377 2.12 -4.66 -18.95
CA MET A 377 3.29 -5.30 -19.54
C MET A 377 4.45 -4.30 -19.57
N PRO A 378 5.64 -4.69 -19.08
CA PRO A 378 6.78 -3.80 -19.07
C PRO A 378 7.22 -3.48 -20.50
N THR A 379 7.76 -2.27 -20.70
CA THR A 379 8.32 -1.84 -21.98
C THR A 379 9.75 -2.35 -22.20
N LYS A 380 10.50 -2.57 -21.11
CA LYS A 380 11.89 -3.05 -21.12
C LYS A 380 12.03 -4.33 -20.31
N GLN A 381 13.10 -5.08 -20.57
CA GLN A 381 13.34 -6.39 -19.92
C GLN A 381 13.92 -6.28 -18.50
N HIS A 382 14.63 -5.19 -18.18
CA HIS A 382 15.24 -4.94 -16.86
C HIS A 382 16.14 -6.07 -16.32
N GLY A 383 16.76 -6.85 -17.22
CA GLY A 383 17.69 -7.93 -16.85
C GLY A 383 17.02 -9.21 -16.32
N THR A 384 15.69 -9.33 -16.43
CA THR A 384 14.94 -10.50 -15.99
C THR A 384 15.14 -11.70 -16.92
N ASP A 385 15.35 -12.89 -16.35
CA ASP A 385 15.38 -14.16 -17.09
C ASP A 385 13.96 -14.54 -17.52
N VAL A 386 13.67 -14.37 -18.82
CA VAL A 386 12.36 -14.59 -19.42
C VAL A 386 11.89 -16.05 -19.28
N MET A 387 12.82 -17.01 -19.24
CA MET A 387 12.50 -18.44 -19.16
C MET A 387 11.95 -18.85 -17.79
N ARG A 388 12.11 -18.00 -16.77
CA ARG A 388 11.62 -18.22 -15.41
C ARG A 388 10.39 -17.39 -15.06
N ILE A 389 9.92 -16.53 -15.97
CA ILE A 389 8.76 -15.68 -15.69
C ILE A 389 7.50 -16.54 -15.61
N LYS A 390 6.70 -16.37 -14.55
CA LYS A 390 5.42 -17.09 -14.42
C LYS A 390 4.53 -16.84 -15.64
N GLN A 391 3.92 -17.90 -16.16
CA GLN A 391 3.13 -17.85 -17.39
C GLN A 391 2.00 -16.80 -17.35
N TRP A 392 1.32 -16.66 -16.21
CA TRP A 392 0.24 -15.67 -16.05
C TRP A 392 0.72 -14.20 -16.08
N TYR A 393 2.02 -13.92 -15.85
CA TYR A 393 2.59 -12.61 -16.14
C TYR A 393 2.64 -12.37 -17.66
N LEU A 394 3.12 -13.36 -18.42
CA LEU A 394 3.22 -13.29 -19.88
C LEU A 394 1.86 -13.20 -20.57
N ASP A 395 0.84 -13.86 -20.00
CA ASP A 395 -0.54 -13.81 -20.50
C ASP A 395 -1.30 -12.53 -20.09
N GLY A 396 -0.67 -11.59 -19.36
CA GLY A 396 -1.31 -10.34 -18.94
C GLY A 396 -2.39 -10.53 -17.86
N LEU A 397 -2.34 -11.63 -17.11
CA LEU A 397 -3.31 -11.99 -16.07
C LEU A 397 -2.87 -11.56 -14.66
N SER A 398 -1.70 -10.92 -14.51
CA SER A 398 -1.13 -10.49 -13.23
C SER A 398 -2.09 -9.66 -12.37
N LYS A 399 -2.93 -8.81 -12.99
CA LYS A 399 -3.94 -8.00 -12.29
C LYS A 399 -4.98 -8.82 -11.50
N TYR A 400 -5.21 -10.09 -11.82
CA TYR A 400 -6.15 -10.97 -11.08
C TYR A 400 -5.50 -11.70 -9.91
N TYR A 401 -4.17 -11.82 -9.91
CA TYR A 401 -3.39 -12.40 -8.80
C TYR A 401 -2.98 -11.34 -7.76
N ARG A 402 -3.13 -10.06 -8.09
CA ARG A 402 -2.84 -8.98 -7.14
C ARG A 402 -3.90 -8.92 -6.05
N GLN A 403 -3.47 -9.00 -4.80
CA GLN A 403 -4.32 -8.63 -3.66
C GLN A 403 -4.30 -7.11 -3.46
N THR A 404 -5.48 -6.50 -3.35
CA THR A 404 -5.66 -5.08 -3.04
C THR A 404 -6.37 -4.90 -1.71
N ILE A 405 -5.72 -4.21 -0.77
CA ILE A 405 -6.21 -3.91 0.57
C ILE A 405 -6.44 -2.40 0.67
N VAL A 406 -7.70 -1.98 0.76
CA VAL A 406 -8.10 -0.57 0.88
C VAL A 406 -8.59 -0.32 2.30
N LEU A 407 -7.88 0.55 3.02
CA LEU A 407 -8.15 0.90 4.41
C LEU A 407 -8.53 2.37 4.51
N GLY A 408 -9.64 2.65 5.18
CA GLY A 408 -10.08 4.01 5.43
C GLY A 408 -10.98 4.12 6.65
N PHE A 409 -11.18 5.36 7.10
CA PHE A 409 -12.10 5.65 8.20
C PHE A 409 -13.58 5.56 7.78
N TYR A 410 -13.90 5.91 6.54
CA TYR A 410 -15.26 5.87 5.99
C TYR A 410 -15.25 5.58 4.48
N LEU A 411 -16.33 4.98 3.99
CA LEU A 411 -16.49 4.65 2.58
C LEU A 411 -16.99 5.86 1.77
N THR A 412 -16.34 6.14 0.64
CA THR A 412 -16.87 7.04 -0.39
C THR A 412 -17.33 6.26 -1.64
N PRO A 413 -18.22 6.85 -2.47
CA PRO A 413 -18.60 6.25 -3.75
C PRO A 413 -17.38 5.97 -4.65
N ASP A 414 -16.38 6.85 -4.67
CA ASP A 414 -15.18 6.69 -5.49
C ASP A 414 -14.29 5.54 -5.02
N MET A 415 -14.18 5.33 -3.70
CA MET A 415 -13.49 4.16 -3.13
C MET A 415 -14.22 2.86 -3.51
N ASN A 416 -15.54 2.86 -3.41
CA ASN A 416 -16.36 1.71 -3.78
C ASN A 416 -16.24 1.40 -5.27
N ALA A 417 -16.24 2.43 -6.12
CA ALA A 417 -16.08 2.30 -7.57
C ALA A 417 -14.69 1.76 -7.94
N LEU A 418 -13.60 2.31 -7.36
CA LEU A 418 -12.25 1.80 -7.57
C LEU A 418 -12.16 0.31 -7.21
N PHE A 419 -12.65 -0.05 -6.02
CA PHE A 419 -12.62 -1.42 -5.53
C PHE A 419 -13.40 -2.39 -6.42
N ASN A 420 -14.54 -1.95 -6.97
CA ASN A 420 -15.38 -2.81 -7.82
C ASN A 420 -14.86 -2.94 -9.24
N HIS A 421 -14.36 -1.86 -9.84
CA HIS A 421 -14.02 -1.79 -11.26
C HIS A 421 -12.54 -1.97 -11.57
N GLN A 422 -11.61 -1.73 -10.63
CA GLN A 422 -10.16 -1.81 -10.87
C GLN A 422 -9.44 -2.86 -10.02
N CYS A 423 -10.01 -3.25 -8.87
CA CYS A 423 -9.41 -4.29 -8.02
C CYS A 423 -9.96 -5.66 -8.40
N PHE A 424 -9.34 -6.30 -9.39
CA PHE A 424 -9.64 -7.68 -9.77
C PHE A 424 -8.90 -8.63 -8.83
N SER A 425 -9.56 -9.68 -8.35
CA SER A 425 -8.91 -10.80 -7.68
C SER A 425 -9.75 -12.04 -7.94
N TYR A 426 -9.10 -13.13 -8.29
CA TYR A 426 -9.76 -14.41 -8.54
C TYR A 426 -10.14 -15.14 -7.26
N GLN A 427 -9.50 -14.81 -6.13
CA GLN A 427 -9.90 -15.30 -4.81
C GLN A 427 -11.18 -14.61 -4.31
N GLY A 428 -11.64 -13.57 -5.02
CA GLY A 428 -12.81 -12.80 -4.65
C GLY A 428 -12.50 -11.51 -3.87
N LYS A 429 -13.56 -10.93 -3.31
CA LYS A 429 -13.53 -9.65 -2.60
C LYS A 429 -14.30 -9.76 -1.29
N VAL A 430 -13.80 -9.08 -0.26
CA VAL A 430 -14.46 -8.93 1.04
C VAL A 430 -14.54 -7.46 1.40
N LYS A 431 -15.72 -7.03 1.86
CA LYS A 431 -16.00 -5.66 2.28
C LYS A 431 -16.52 -5.64 3.70
N LEU A 432 -16.04 -4.71 4.50
CA LEU A 432 -16.63 -4.43 5.79
C LEU A 432 -17.92 -3.61 5.61
N ASP A 433 -19.04 -4.20 5.97
CA ASP A 433 -20.33 -3.54 6.07
C ASP A 433 -20.48 -2.90 7.45
N CYS A 434 -20.78 -1.60 7.43
CA CYS A 434 -20.72 -0.73 8.60
C CYS A 434 -22.09 -0.09 8.84
N GLU A 435 -22.73 -0.43 9.95
CA GLU A 435 -23.89 0.32 10.43
C GLU A 435 -23.43 1.51 11.29
N TYR A 436 -23.66 2.73 10.78
CA TYR A 436 -23.31 3.95 11.50
C TYR A 436 -24.48 4.42 12.38
N LYS A 437 -24.21 4.70 13.66
CA LYS A 437 -25.19 5.33 14.54
C LYS A 437 -25.42 6.77 14.09
N GLY A 438 -26.69 7.18 13.96
CA GLY A 438 -27.06 8.54 13.59
C GLY A 438 -26.46 9.59 14.54
N VAL A 439 -25.86 10.65 13.99
CA VAL A 439 -25.17 11.69 14.77
C VAL A 439 -25.97 12.99 14.93
N LEU A 440 -27.16 13.10 14.32
CA LEU A 440 -27.96 14.32 14.31
C LEU A 440 -28.28 14.84 15.73
N HIS A 441 -28.53 13.93 16.69
CA HIS A 441 -28.77 14.30 18.09
C HIS A 441 -27.55 14.89 18.81
N LYS A 442 -26.35 14.77 18.24
CA LYS A 442 -25.10 15.33 18.78
C LYS A 442 -24.85 16.77 18.33
N ILE A 443 -25.65 17.30 17.40
CA ILE A 443 -25.54 18.69 16.96
C ILE A 443 -26.07 19.58 18.09
N LEU A 444 -25.17 20.27 18.77
CA LEU A 444 -25.49 21.09 19.96
C LEU A 444 -26.39 22.30 19.63
N LEU A 445 -26.27 22.85 18.42
CA LEU A 445 -27.06 23.97 17.95
C LEU A 445 -28.18 23.46 17.04
N GLN A 446 -29.42 23.86 17.31
CA GLN A 446 -30.53 23.58 16.40
C GLN A 446 -30.37 24.46 15.14
N VAL A 447 -29.67 23.92 14.15
CA VAL A 447 -29.51 24.57 12.85
C VAL A 447 -30.65 24.12 11.93
N ARG A 448 -31.32 25.07 11.28
CA ARG A 448 -32.31 24.75 10.24
C ARG A 448 -31.59 24.13 9.05
N GLN A 449 -31.83 22.85 8.80
CA GLN A 449 -31.33 22.16 7.62
C GLN A 449 -32.33 22.33 6.47
N ILE A 450 -31.86 22.80 5.32
CA ILE A 450 -32.65 22.97 4.11
C ILE A 450 -32.01 22.11 3.03
N TYR A 451 -32.79 21.21 2.44
CA TYR A 451 -32.37 20.38 1.33
C TYR A 451 -32.99 20.93 0.06
N GLU A 452 -32.17 21.46 -0.85
CA GLU A 452 -32.60 21.90 -2.17
C GLU A 452 -32.24 20.83 -3.21
N ARG A 453 -33.22 20.45 -4.02
CA ARG A 453 -33.01 19.54 -5.15
C ARG A 453 -32.61 20.35 -6.38
N PHE A 454 -31.61 19.86 -7.11
CA PHE A 454 -31.27 20.33 -8.45
C PHE A 454 -31.39 19.16 -9.44
N ASP A 455 -31.66 19.46 -10.70
CA ASP A 455 -31.79 18.46 -11.75
C ASP A 455 -30.46 18.30 -12.51
N ALA A 456 -30.12 17.06 -12.83
CA ALA A 456 -28.98 16.70 -13.65
C ALA A 456 -29.40 15.59 -14.62
N GLU A 457 -28.99 15.69 -15.88
CA GLU A 457 -29.36 14.75 -16.94
C GLU A 457 -28.71 13.37 -16.76
N SER A 458 -27.51 13.32 -16.18
CA SER A 458 -26.78 12.09 -15.87
C SER A 458 -25.73 12.31 -14.79
N ILE A 459 -25.22 11.22 -14.20
CA ILE A 459 -24.15 11.26 -13.19
C ILE A 459 -22.86 11.92 -13.70
N LEU A 460 -22.57 11.83 -15.00
CA LEU A 460 -21.36 12.40 -15.60
C LEU A 460 -21.39 13.93 -15.64
N VAL A 461 -22.58 14.52 -15.70
CA VAL A 461 -22.79 15.98 -15.80
C VAL A 461 -23.29 16.55 -14.47
N VAL A 462 -23.35 15.74 -13.40
CA VAL A 462 -23.85 16.16 -12.08
C VAL A 462 -23.05 17.32 -11.52
N ASP A 463 -21.72 17.29 -11.63
CA ASP A 463 -20.87 18.35 -11.08
C ASP A 463 -21.04 19.67 -11.85
N ASP A 464 -21.24 19.60 -13.17
CA ASP A 464 -21.56 20.77 -14.00
C ASP A 464 -22.94 21.34 -13.69
N ALA A 465 -23.94 20.47 -13.55
CA ALA A 465 -25.30 20.86 -13.19
C ALA A 465 -25.35 21.47 -11.78
N ARG A 466 -24.61 20.90 -10.82
CA ARG A 466 -24.49 21.43 -9.45
C ARG A 466 -23.81 22.80 -9.45
N PHE A 467 -22.71 22.95 -10.20
CA PHE A 467 -22.02 24.22 -10.33
C PHE A 467 -22.94 25.28 -10.96
N LYS A 468 -23.65 24.95 -12.05
CA LYS A 468 -24.63 25.84 -12.68
C LYS A 468 -25.77 26.21 -11.73
N TYR A 469 -26.29 25.25 -10.97
CA TYR A 469 -27.30 25.53 -9.96
C TYR A 469 -26.76 26.50 -8.89
N PHE A 470 -25.52 26.30 -8.46
CA PHE A 470 -24.87 27.22 -7.53
C PHE A 470 -24.77 28.64 -8.11
N THR A 471 -24.28 28.80 -9.35
CA THR A 471 -24.12 30.12 -9.98
C THR A 471 -25.46 30.83 -10.21
N ASP A 472 -26.49 30.09 -10.63
CA ASP A 472 -27.74 30.67 -11.09
C ASP A 472 -28.76 30.89 -9.95
N LYS A 473 -28.73 30.05 -8.91
CA LYS A 473 -29.76 30.01 -7.86
C LYS A 473 -29.22 30.27 -6.46
N VAL A 474 -28.04 29.78 -6.12
CA VAL A 474 -27.51 29.86 -4.74
C VAL A 474 -26.71 31.14 -4.54
N PHE A 475 -25.76 31.43 -5.43
CA PHE A 475 -24.87 32.59 -5.31
C PHE A 475 -25.60 33.94 -5.33
N PRO A 476 -26.64 34.18 -6.17
CA PRO A 476 -27.40 35.43 -6.10
C PRO A 476 -28.07 35.63 -4.73
N LYS A 477 -28.63 34.55 -4.14
CA LYS A 477 -29.18 34.60 -2.78
C LYS A 477 -28.10 34.96 -1.76
N ILE A 478 -26.92 34.33 -1.85
CA ILE A 478 -25.76 34.62 -0.97
C ILE A 478 -25.34 36.09 -1.08
N ARG A 479 -25.24 36.62 -2.30
CA ARG A 479 -24.80 38.00 -2.56
C ARG A 479 -25.79 39.04 -2.03
N ASP A 480 -27.08 38.78 -2.19
CA ASP A 480 -28.14 39.71 -1.78
C ASP A 480 -28.49 39.57 -0.28
N THR A 481 -27.88 38.60 0.41
CA THR A 481 -28.12 38.32 1.83
C THR A 481 -27.37 39.31 2.71
N VAL A 482 -28.08 39.86 3.72
CA VAL A 482 -27.52 40.76 4.74
C VAL A 482 -26.97 40.00 5.95
N GLN A 483 -27.10 38.68 5.97
CA GLN A 483 -26.55 37.81 7.01
C GLN A 483 -25.03 37.77 6.89
N GLY A 484 -24.34 37.49 8.01
CA GLY A 484 -22.88 37.53 8.13
C GLY A 484 -22.12 36.52 7.25
N GLY A 485 -20.91 36.15 7.67
CA GLY A 485 -20.05 35.24 6.88
C GLY A 485 -20.72 33.90 6.56
N ILE A 486 -20.69 33.51 5.29
CA ILE A 486 -21.21 32.22 4.79
C ILE A 486 -20.04 31.27 4.54
N MET A 487 -20.14 30.07 5.09
CA MET A 487 -19.16 29.01 4.87
C MET A 487 -19.69 28.03 3.83
N ILE A 488 -18.95 27.90 2.73
CA ILE A 488 -19.27 26.97 1.64
C ILE A 488 -18.36 25.76 1.79
N PHE A 489 -18.96 24.61 2.10
CA PHE A 489 -18.25 23.33 2.12
C PHE A 489 -18.39 22.64 0.76
N MET A 490 -17.31 22.04 0.29
CA MET A 490 -17.26 21.30 -0.97
C MET A 490 -16.68 19.91 -0.74
N SER A 491 -17.20 18.94 -1.49
CA SER A 491 -16.80 17.54 -1.39
C SER A 491 -15.53 17.20 -2.17
N SER A 492 -15.17 18.02 -3.16
CA SER A 492 -14.07 17.75 -4.08
C SER A 492 -13.19 18.99 -4.30
N TYR A 493 -11.89 18.77 -4.42
CA TYR A 493 -10.92 19.82 -4.76
C TYR A 493 -11.22 20.46 -6.12
N LEU A 494 -11.72 19.70 -7.10
CA LEU A 494 -12.04 20.25 -8.43
C LEU A 494 -13.22 21.23 -8.37
N GLU A 495 -14.25 20.92 -7.56
CA GLU A 495 -15.35 21.84 -7.30
C GLU A 495 -14.85 23.13 -6.62
N PHE A 496 -13.93 22.98 -5.66
CA PHE A 496 -13.27 24.11 -5.00
C PHE A 496 -12.59 25.04 -5.98
N VAL A 497 -11.79 24.52 -6.92
CA VAL A 497 -11.12 25.35 -7.92
C VAL A 497 -12.13 26.08 -8.81
N ARG A 498 -13.22 25.42 -9.23
CA ARG A 498 -14.28 26.02 -10.06
C ARG A 498 -14.99 27.15 -9.33
N ILE A 499 -15.43 26.92 -8.10
CA ILE A 499 -16.14 27.92 -7.29
C ILE A 499 -15.21 29.09 -6.94
N ARG A 500 -13.94 28.83 -6.57
CA ARG A 500 -12.94 29.89 -6.34
C ARG A 500 -12.79 30.80 -7.55
N ASN A 501 -12.60 30.21 -8.73
CA ASN A 501 -12.41 30.98 -9.96
C ASN A 501 -13.69 31.78 -10.31
N PHE A 502 -14.87 31.21 -10.10
CA PHE A 502 -16.14 31.90 -10.25
C PHE A 502 -16.30 33.08 -9.28
N LEU A 503 -16.06 32.88 -7.98
CA LEU A 503 -16.16 33.95 -6.99
C LEU A 503 -15.19 35.11 -7.30
N LYS A 504 -13.98 34.80 -7.79
CA LYS A 504 -13.04 35.82 -8.30
C LYS A 504 -13.62 36.58 -9.50
N SER A 505 -14.26 35.89 -10.45
CA SER A 505 -14.87 36.53 -11.62
C SER A 505 -16.06 37.43 -11.29
N GLN A 506 -16.67 37.24 -10.12
CA GLN A 506 -17.79 38.04 -9.62
C GLN A 506 -17.36 39.12 -8.63
N ASP A 507 -16.05 39.36 -8.48
CA ASP A 507 -15.46 40.28 -7.49
C ASP A 507 -15.99 40.06 -6.06
N ALA A 508 -16.32 38.81 -5.71
CA ALA A 508 -16.84 38.48 -4.39
C ALA A 508 -15.73 38.54 -3.32
N SER A 509 -16.06 39.08 -2.14
CA SER A 509 -15.19 39.00 -0.97
C SER A 509 -15.30 37.61 -0.34
N PHE A 510 -14.23 36.82 -0.40
CA PHE A 510 -14.19 35.50 0.22
C PHE A 510 -12.81 35.23 0.84
N CYS A 511 -12.80 34.40 1.89
CA CYS A 511 -11.59 33.83 2.47
C CYS A 511 -11.54 32.34 2.11
N LEU A 512 -10.34 31.84 1.82
CA LEU A 512 -10.12 30.42 1.59
C LEU A 512 -9.78 29.76 2.92
N LEU A 513 -10.58 28.75 3.29
CA LEU A 513 -10.28 27.87 4.41
C LEU A 513 -9.70 26.58 3.85
N GLY A 514 -8.42 26.64 3.52
CA GLY A 514 -7.58 25.55 3.08
C GLY A 514 -6.13 25.97 3.30
N GLU A 515 -5.27 25.05 3.72
CA GLU A 515 -3.83 25.31 3.71
C GLU A 515 -3.29 25.35 2.28
#